data_AF-A0A3A9FFE4-F1
#
_entry.id   AF-A0A3A9FFE4-F1
#
_cell.length_a   1.000
_cell.length_b   1.000
_cell.length_c   1.000
_cell.angle_alpha   90.00
_cell.angle_beta   90.00
_cell.angle_gamma   90.00
#
_symmetry.space_group_name_H-M   'P 1'
#
loop_
_entity.id
_entity.type
_entity.pdbx_description
1 polymer ?
#
loop_
_entity_poly.entity_id
_entity_poly.type
_entity_poly.pdbx_seq_one_letter_code
_entity_poly.pdbx_strand_id
1 'polypeptide(L)'
;MKNRTTTNKLKQTVRAFVLAASLFSAISAGAAPLKAQVFHPTSDSSISIQATDKIVIKTRFYNGKQQYRRWNETKACWVDPDWIDIG
;
A
#
# COMPACT_ATOMS: atom_id res chain seq x y z
N MET A 1 -5.86 24.81 44.14
CA MET A 1 -4.88 25.87 43.78
C MET A 1 -3.75 25.20 42.99
N LYS A 2 -3.67 25.49 41.68
CA LYS A 2 -2.66 25.04 40.67
C LYS A 2 -2.56 23.50 40.48
N ASN A 3 -2.30 22.91 39.30
CA ASN A 3 -1.67 23.35 38.05
C ASN A 3 -1.91 22.25 36.97
N ARG A 4 -2.91 22.42 36.09
CA ARG A 4 -2.79 22.67 34.62
C ARG A 4 -1.60 22.01 33.90
N THR A 5 -1.92 20.96 33.13
CA THR A 5 -1.54 20.67 31.74
C THR A 5 -0.12 20.97 31.27
N THR A 6 0.69 19.92 31.10
CA THR A 6 1.88 19.95 30.23
C THR A 6 1.63 19.09 28.99
N THR A 7 1.23 19.75 27.92
CA THR A 7 1.09 19.18 26.58
C THR A 7 2.47 18.93 25.97
N ASN A 8 2.88 17.67 25.79
CA ASN A 8 4.02 17.33 24.95
C ASN A 8 3.55 17.13 23.50
N LYS A 9 3.27 18.24 22.80
CA LYS A 9 3.15 18.27 21.34
C LYS A 9 4.56 18.30 20.75
N LEU A 10 5.23 17.14 20.70
CA LEU A 10 6.51 17.04 20.01
C LEU A 10 6.26 17.12 18.49
N LYS A 11 6.56 18.30 17.94
CA LYS A 11 6.47 18.62 16.52
C LYS A 11 7.47 17.74 15.76
N GLN A 12 6.97 16.72 15.08
CA GLN A 12 7.79 15.87 14.24
C GLN A 12 8.06 16.63 12.93
N THR A 13 9.20 17.29 12.88
CA THR A 13 9.74 18.02 11.72
C THR A 13 9.99 17.07 10.56
N VAL A 14 9.29 17.31 9.44
CA VAL A 14 9.55 16.71 8.13
C VAL A 14 11.00 16.99 7.73
N ARG A 15 11.75 15.93 7.43
CA ARG A 15 13.09 16.04 6.82
C ARG A 15 13.00 15.76 5.32
N ALA A 16 13.77 16.56 4.60
CA ALA A 16 13.68 16.83 3.17
C ALA A 16 13.90 15.63 2.25
N PHE A 17 13.17 15.68 1.12
CA PHE A 17 13.58 15.43 -0.26
C PHE A 17 14.95 14.76 -0.48
N VAL A 18 14.92 13.54 -1.02
CA VAL A 18 16.04 12.99 -1.81
C VAL A 18 15.48 12.65 -3.20
N LEU A 19 15.83 13.47 -4.18
CA LEU A 19 15.67 13.22 -5.60
C LEU A 19 16.73 12.20 -6.04
N ALA A 20 16.32 11.11 -6.67
CA ALA A 20 17.19 10.27 -7.48
C ALA A 20 16.47 9.95 -8.79
N ALA A 21 16.76 10.75 -9.82
CA ALA A 21 16.41 10.48 -11.20
C ALA A 21 17.51 9.63 -11.82
N SER A 22 17.21 8.37 -12.17
CA SER A 22 18.20 7.46 -12.73
C SER A 22 17.63 6.64 -13.90
N LEU A 23 17.87 7.19 -15.09
CA LEU A 23 18.15 6.55 -16.39
C LEU A 23 17.10 5.61 -17.01
N PHE A 24 16.29 6.17 -17.89
CA PHE A 24 15.48 5.46 -18.88
C PHE A 24 16.36 5.10 -20.09
N SER A 25 16.75 3.83 -20.22
CA SER A 25 17.46 3.34 -21.40
C SER A 25 16.47 3.02 -22.53
N ALA A 26 16.55 3.79 -23.62
CA ALA A 26 15.81 3.54 -24.86
C ALA A 26 16.65 2.64 -25.79
N ILE A 27 16.12 1.48 -26.23
CA ILE A 27 16.70 0.72 -27.36
C ILE A 27 15.60 0.16 -28.30
N SER A 28 15.73 0.67 -29.54
CA SER A 28 15.39 0.24 -30.91
C SER A 28 14.05 -0.42 -31.27
N ALA A 29 13.47 0.17 -32.32
CA ALA A 29 12.39 -0.34 -33.14
C ALA A 29 12.78 -1.57 -33.97
N GLY A 30 11.89 -2.56 -34.00
CA GLY A 30 11.85 -3.63 -34.99
C GLY A 30 10.43 -3.74 -35.55
N ALA A 31 10.23 -3.30 -36.79
CA ALA A 31 8.97 -3.46 -37.52
C ALA A 31 8.94 -4.86 -38.16
N ALA A 32 8.03 -5.71 -37.71
CA ALA A 32 7.69 -6.98 -38.36
C ALA A 32 6.28 -6.90 -38.97
N PRO A 33 6.06 -7.45 -40.18
CA PRO A 33 4.81 -7.31 -40.92
C PRO A 33 3.62 -8.07 -40.31
N LEU A 34 2.45 -7.48 -40.55
CA LEU A 34 1.10 -7.89 -40.12
C LEU A 34 0.78 -9.37 -40.41
N LYS A 35 0.30 -10.09 -39.39
CA LYS A 35 -0.50 -11.31 -39.57
C LYS A 35 -1.93 -10.99 -39.12
N ALA A 36 -2.84 -10.88 -40.09
CA ALA A 36 -4.27 -10.79 -39.84
C ALA A 36 -4.72 -12.02 -39.06
N GLN A 37 -5.04 -11.86 -37.78
CA GLN A 37 -5.67 -12.90 -36.99
C GLN A 37 -7.17 -12.86 -37.23
N VAL A 38 -7.66 -13.94 -37.83
CA VAL A 38 -9.07 -14.27 -37.99
C VAL A 38 -9.73 -14.22 -36.62
N PHE A 39 -10.78 -13.41 -36.48
CA PHE A 39 -11.60 -13.35 -35.27
C PHE A 39 -12.39 -14.65 -35.13
N HIS A 40 -11.88 -15.55 -34.30
CA HIS A 40 -12.66 -16.66 -33.78
C HIS A 40 -13.38 -16.13 -32.54
N PRO A 41 -14.72 -16.14 -32.45
CA PRO A 41 -15.40 -15.87 -31.20
C PRO A 41 -15.17 -17.09 -30.28
N THR A 42 -14.03 -17.13 -29.61
CA THR A 42 -13.83 -18.05 -28.49
C THR A 42 -14.63 -17.50 -27.34
N SER A 43 -15.60 -18.29 -26.90
CA SER A 43 -16.51 -18.01 -25.78
C SER A 43 -15.76 -17.42 -24.60
N ASP A 44 -15.93 -16.12 -24.44
CA ASP A 44 -15.27 -15.30 -23.43
C ASP A 44 -15.94 -15.57 -22.07
N SER A 45 -15.46 -16.62 -21.42
CA SER A 45 -15.71 -16.87 -20.00
C SER A 45 -14.38 -16.90 -19.26
N SER A 46 -13.54 -15.88 -19.47
CA SER A 46 -12.48 -15.59 -18.51
C SER A 46 -13.14 -15.08 -17.24
N ILE A 47 -13.54 -15.99 -16.35
CA ILE A 47 -13.81 -15.66 -14.95
C ILE A 47 -12.50 -15.04 -14.44
N SER A 48 -12.44 -13.71 -14.36
CA SER A 48 -11.29 -13.06 -13.78
C SER A 48 -11.25 -13.50 -12.31
N ILE A 49 -10.29 -14.35 -11.96
CA ILE A 49 -10.00 -14.64 -10.56
C ILE A 49 -9.51 -13.31 -9.99
N GLN A 50 -10.42 -12.56 -9.37
CA GLN A 50 -10.04 -11.32 -8.71
C GLN A 50 -9.15 -11.72 -7.54
N ALA A 51 -7.87 -11.34 -7.61
CA ALA A 51 -6.95 -11.52 -6.51
C ALA A 51 -7.51 -10.78 -5.29
N THR A 52 -7.94 -11.52 -4.27
CA THR A 52 -8.48 -10.93 -3.05
C THR A 52 -7.35 -10.38 -2.19
N ASP A 53 -7.58 -9.25 -1.54
CA ASP A 53 -6.62 -8.64 -0.62
C ASP A 53 -6.50 -9.50 0.65
N LYS A 54 -5.29 -9.91 1.00
CA LYS A 54 -5.02 -10.64 2.24
C LYS A 54 -4.83 -9.66 3.39
N ILE A 55 -5.85 -9.51 4.23
CA ILE A 55 -5.80 -8.66 5.43
C ILE A 55 -5.39 -9.48 6.65
N VAL A 56 -4.34 -9.05 7.34
CA VAL A 56 -3.79 -9.68 8.56
C VAL A 56 -3.85 -8.72 9.74
N ILE A 57 -4.17 -9.24 10.92
CA ILE A 57 -4.14 -8.46 12.16
C ILE A 57 -2.73 -8.44 12.73
N LYS A 58 -2.20 -7.24 12.97
CA LYS A 58 -0.98 -7.04 13.78
C LYS A 58 -1.40 -6.55 15.15
N THR A 59 -0.80 -7.11 16.20
CA THR A 59 -1.05 -6.72 17.59
C THR A 59 0.18 -6.11 18.23
N ARG A 60 -0.02 -5.27 19.24
CA ARG A 60 1.05 -4.75 20.09
C ARG A 60 0.52 -4.43 21.49
N PHE A 61 1.43 -4.33 22.45
CA PHE A 61 1.16 -3.67 23.72
C PHE A 61 1.82 -2.30 23.73
N TYR A 62 1.02 -1.25 23.95
CA TYR A 62 1.50 0.14 23.99
C TYR A 62 0.74 0.91 25.06
N ASN A 63 1.46 1.66 25.90
CA ASN A 63 0.91 2.42 27.03
C ASN A 63 -0.03 1.62 27.95
N GLY A 64 0.33 0.37 28.24
CA GLY A 64 -0.45 -0.53 29.10
C GLY A 64 -1.74 -1.06 28.47
N LYS A 65 -1.96 -0.79 27.18
CA LYS A 65 -3.13 -1.28 26.44
C LYS A 65 -2.70 -2.25 25.35
N GLN A 66 -3.50 -3.28 25.14
CA GLN A 66 -3.39 -4.12 23.95
C GLN A 66 -4.03 -3.38 22.78
N GLN A 67 -3.36 -3.36 21.65
CA GLN A 67 -3.84 -2.70 20.44
C GLN A 67 -3.72 -3.63 19.25
N TYR A 68 -4.57 -3.43 18.25
CA TYR A 68 -4.45 -4.08 16.95
C TYR A 68 -4.53 -3.09 15.80
N ARG A 69 -4.03 -3.49 14.63
CA ARG A 69 -4.15 -2.76 13.37
C ARG A 69 -4.16 -3.71 12.20
N ARG A 70 -4.97 -3.43 11.18
CA ARG A 70 -5.07 -4.27 9.98
C ARG A 70 -3.98 -3.91 8.97
N TRP A 71 -3.26 -4.93 8.52
CA TRP A 71 -2.23 -4.87 7.50
C TRP A 71 -2.71 -5.59 6.24
N ASN A 72 -2.65 -4.93 5.08
CA ASN A 72 -2.87 -5.55 3.79
C ASN A 72 -1.55 -6.12 3.29
N GLU A 73 -1.41 -7.45 3.30
CA GLU A 73 -0.20 -8.13 2.82
C GLU A 73 -0.08 -8.06 1.29
N THR A 74 -1.20 -8.07 0.57
CA THR A 74 -1.22 -7.99 -0.90
C THR A 74 -0.68 -6.65 -1.40
N LYS A 75 -1.03 -5.54 -0.72
CA LYS A 75 -0.63 -4.17 -1.08
C LYS A 75 0.53 -3.62 -0.27
N ALA A 76 1.03 -4.40 0.70
CA ALA A 76 2.05 -3.99 1.65
C ALA A 76 1.76 -2.63 2.31
N CYS A 77 0.53 -2.43 2.80
CA CYS A 77 0.12 -1.17 3.42
C CYS A 77 -0.81 -1.37 4.64
N TRP A 78 -0.86 -0.35 5.51
CA TRP A 78 -1.83 -0.32 6.60
C TRP A 78 -3.22 0.02 6.07
N VAL A 79 -4.21 -0.78 6.44
CA VAL A 79 -5.62 -0.54 6.08
C VAL A 79 -6.19 0.57 6.96
N ASP A 80 -5.93 0.51 8.25
CA ASP A 80 -6.40 1.50 9.21
C ASP A 80 -5.35 2.60 9.38
N PRO A 81 -5.75 3.88 9.56
CA PRO A 81 -4.84 4.99 9.74
C PRO A 81 -4.12 4.97 11.10
N ASP A 82 -4.78 4.43 12.14
CA ASP A 82 -4.27 4.37 13.52
C ASP A 82 -4.44 2.98 14.12
N TRP A 83 -3.79 2.74 15.26
CA TRP A 83 -3.97 1.53 16.06
C TRP A 83 -5.26 1.61 16.86
N ILE A 84 -5.97 0.49 16.98
CA ILE A 84 -7.24 0.36 17.68
C ILE A 84 -6.98 -0.32 19.03
N ASP A 85 -7.37 0.35 20.12
CA ASP A 85 -7.31 -0.23 21.47
C ASP A 85 -8.27 -1.43 21.56
N ILE A 86 -7.77 -2.56 22.07
CA ILE A 86 -8.59 -3.67 22.54
C ILE A 86 -8.91 -3.36 23.99
N GLY A 87 -9.94 -2.54 24.19
CA GLY A 87 -10.46 -2.12 25.48
C GLY A 87 -11.74 -2.85 25.83
#